data_AF-A0A427UDE5-F1
#
_entry.id   AF-A0A427UDE5-F1
#
_cell.length_a   1.000
_cell.length_b   1.000
_cell.length_c   1.000
_cell.angle_alpha   90.00
_cell.angle_beta   90.00
_cell.angle_gamma   90.00
#
_symmetry.space_group_name_H-M   'P 1'
#
loop_
_entity.id
_entity.type
_entity.pdbx_description
1 polymer ?
#
loop_
_entity_poly.entity_id
_entity_poly.type
_entity_poly.pdbx_seq_one_letter_code
_entity_poly.pdbx_strand_id
1 'polypeptide(L)'
;MKMNVKSGIGAMLTAMLLVSMAFIPAVSAEHMNDKSLEVMDIEENLNKSDHVLVAKASKTITPETPGLSEKEFEVYVDKMKQKYGDAGVFGIEPEVGLKNSLPYDKENIQYVNSWTEHLEVKNSNGVVMASSDNLVALYKLDKTDELGREHYYYWQWSSAQNRENTEPLGDDSNLRDFCNKVNIGNSNYDLIVYSPDADIIGDEEVVTVNLGAVYQGVNCGISGDFVLHQDKVRPKPGECQIGNAGKYTVEWVGNYEGSQSINGACEERRPYGSPYDFVWDNSLTASQF
;
A
#
# COMPACT_ATOMS: atom_id res chain seq x y z
N MET A 1 -30.12 -43.37 -56.91
CA MET A 1 -30.20 -44.82 -56.66
C MET A 1 -28.95 -45.24 -55.89
N LYS A 2 -29.15 -45.85 -54.71
CA LYS A 2 -28.20 -46.55 -53.81
C LYS A 2 -27.14 -45.77 -53.01
N MET A 3 -27.46 -45.68 -51.71
CA MET A 3 -26.58 -45.59 -50.54
C MET A 3 -25.52 -46.70 -50.47
N ASN A 4 -24.43 -46.48 -49.72
CA ASN A 4 -24.14 -47.37 -48.58
C ASN A 4 -23.19 -46.74 -47.53
N VAL A 5 -23.66 -46.84 -46.29
CA VAL A 5 -22.97 -46.63 -45.00
C VAL A 5 -22.54 -48.01 -44.48
N LYS A 6 -21.44 -48.10 -43.71
CA LYS A 6 -21.19 -49.01 -42.56
C LYS A 6 -19.78 -48.70 -42.01
N SER A 7 -19.56 -48.34 -40.74
CA SER A 7 -19.87 -48.97 -39.44
C SER A 7 -18.77 -49.89 -38.91
N GLY A 8 -18.38 -49.65 -37.65
CA GLY A 8 -17.59 -50.48 -36.73
C GLY A 8 -17.02 -49.55 -35.65
N ILE A 9 -17.59 -49.34 -34.45
CA ILE A 9 -17.98 -50.25 -33.35
C ILE A 9 -16.84 -51.17 -32.92
N GLY A 10 -16.16 -50.76 -31.85
CA GLY A 10 -15.36 -51.60 -30.97
C GLY A 10 -15.56 -51.13 -29.53
N ALA A 11 -16.37 -51.88 -28.78
CA ALA A 11 -16.43 -51.92 -27.31
C ALA A 11 -15.07 -52.43 -26.77
N MET A 12 -14.63 -52.37 -25.52
CA MET A 12 -15.18 -52.38 -24.15
C MET A 12 -13.90 -52.10 -23.27
N LEU A 13 -13.89 -51.54 -22.06
CA LEU A 13 -14.31 -52.19 -20.82
C LEU A 13 -14.06 -51.25 -19.63
N THR A 14 -14.98 -51.34 -18.69
CA THR A 14 -15.17 -50.74 -17.38
C THR A 14 -14.10 -51.10 -16.34
N ALA A 15 -13.77 -50.15 -15.45
CA ALA A 15 -13.40 -50.46 -14.07
C ALA A 15 -13.94 -49.37 -13.12
N MET A 16 -15.02 -49.73 -12.42
CA MET A 16 -15.57 -49.04 -11.24
C MET A 16 -14.76 -49.43 -10.00
N LEU A 17 -14.56 -48.47 -9.08
CA LEU A 17 -14.36 -48.74 -7.66
C LEU A 17 -15.06 -47.65 -6.83
N LEU A 18 -16.25 -48.04 -6.34
CA LEU A 18 -16.99 -47.53 -5.18
C LEU A 18 -16.39 -48.24 -3.93
N VAL A 19 -16.38 -47.81 -2.66
CA VAL A 19 -17.06 -46.79 -1.84
C VAL A 19 -16.39 -46.85 -0.45
N SER A 20 -16.30 -45.74 0.28
CA SER A 20 -16.73 -45.71 1.68
C SER A 20 -16.95 -44.29 2.18
N MET A 21 -18.19 -44.03 2.59
CA MET A 21 -18.58 -42.87 3.41
C MET A 21 -18.08 -43.10 4.84
N ALA A 22 -17.59 -42.04 5.48
CA ALA A 22 -17.61 -41.90 6.93
C ALA A 22 -18.25 -40.55 7.26
N PHE A 23 -19.34 -40.60 8.01
CA PHE A 23 -20.11 -39.48 8.54
C PHE A 23 -19.65 -39.13 9.98
N ILE A 24 -19.94 -37.88 10.38
CA ILE A 24 -20.22 -37.32 11.73
C ILE A 24 -19.03 -36.66 12.50
N PRO A 25 -19.22 -35.53 13.26
CA PRO A 25 -20.33 -34.55 13.30
C PRO A 25 -19.93 -33.09 13.03
N ALA A 26 -20.97 -32.25 12.89
CA ALA A 26 -20.90 -30.80 13.06
C ALA A 26 -20.29 -30.39 14.42
N VAL A 27 -19.35 -29.45 14.38
CA VAL A 27 -18.92 -28.68 15.55
C VAL A 27 -19.43 -27.26 15.38
N SER A 28 -20.11 -26.82 16.43
CA SER A 28 -20.69 -25.50 16.65
C SER A 28 -19.74 -24.37 16.25
N ALA A 29 -20.26 -23.40 15.50
CA ALA A 29 -19.62 -22.11 15.32
C ALA A 29 -19.66 -21.36 16.66
N GLU A 30 -18.56 -21.38 17.40
CA GLU A 30 -18.30 -20.41 18.45
C GLU A 30 -17.54 -19.21 17.86
N HIS A 31 -18.08 -18.04 18.18
CA HIS A 31 -17.59 -16.73 17.80
C HIS A 31 -16.27 -16.46 18.54
N MET A 32 -15.13 -16.77 17.90
CA MET A 32 -13.83 -16.33 18.39
C MET A 32 -13.51 -14.96 17.80
N ASN A 33 -13.67 -13.95 18.66
CA ASN A 33 -13.12 -12.62 18.51
C ASN A 33 -11.59 -12.72 18.62
N ASP A 34 -10.92 -13.00 17.50
CA ASP A 34 -9.46 -13.11 17.44
C ASP A 34 -8.89 -11.70 17.21
N LYS A 35 -8.40 -11.09 18.30
CA LYS A 35 -7.54 -9.92 18.20
C LYS A 35 -6.30 -10.37 17.44
N SER A 36 -6.13 -9.85 16.23
CA SER A 36 -4.92 -10.02 15.41
C SER A 36 -3.67 -9.79 16.27
N LEU A 37 -2.90 -10.85 16.49
CA LEU A 37 -1.58 -10.78 17.09
C LEU A 37 -0.67 -9.95 16.16
N GLU A 38 -0.12 -8.87 16.68
CA GLU A 38 1.08 -8.24 16.15
C GLU A 38 2.25 -9.23 16.32
N VAL A 39 2.68 -9.86 15.23
CA VAL A 39 3.91 -10.68 15.21
C VAL A 39 5.05 -9.75 14.81
N MET A 40 5.78 -9.29 15.82
CA MET A 40 6.98 -8.48 15.67
C MET A 40 8.17 -9.43 15.50
N ASP A 41 8.48 -9.83 14.26
CA ASP A 41 9.65 -10.65 13.95
C ASP A 41 10.93 -9.80 14.01
N ILE A 42 11.75 -9.99 15.05
CA ILE A 42 13.09 -9.40 15.18
C ILE A 42 14.10 -10.42 14.60
N GLU A 43 14.56 -10.21 13.37
CA GLU A 43 15.71 -10.96 12.82
C GLU A 43 17.03 -10.23 13.17
N GLU A 44 17.78 -10.73 14.17
CA GLU A 44 19.15 -10.28 14.43
C GLU A 44 20.13 -10.99 13.47
N ASN A 45 20.71 -10.25 12.51
CA ASN A 45 21.75 -10.77 11.63
C ASN A 45 23.15 -10.47 12.20
N LEU A 46 23.72 -11.45 12.92
CA LEU A 46 24.94 -11.34 13.76
C LEU A 46 26.28 -11.17 13.01
N ASN A 47 26.34 -10.58 11.82
CA ASN A 47 27.59 -10.51 11.04
C ASN A 47 27.88 -9.19 10.29
N LYS A 48 27.53 -8.05 10.88
CA LYS A 48 28.16 -6.74 10.64
C LYS A 48 28.08 -5.92 11.95
N SER A 49 28.99 -4.98 12.14
CA SER A 49 29.11 -4.08 13.30
C SER A 49 27.88 -3.22 13.61
N ASP A 50 26.76 -3.39 12.90
CA ASP A 50 25.56 -2.58 12.98
C ASP A 50 24.41 -3.52 13.37
N HIS A 51 23.81 -3.30 14.55
CA HIS A 51 22.62 -4.06 14.96
C HIS A 51 21.41 -3.57 14.15
N VAL A 52 21.01 -4.34 13.14
CA VAL A 52 19.83 -4.05 12.32
C VAL A 52 18.58 -4.53 13.03
N LEU A 53 17.62 -3.64 13.18
CA LEU A 53 16.36 -3.86 13.88
C LEU A 53 15.21 -3.55 12.92
N VAL A 54 14.15 -4.38 12.92
CA VAL A 54 13.05 -4.31 11.95
C VAL A 54 11.70 -4.38 12.66
N ALA A 55 10.73 -3.60 12.19
CA ALA A 55 9.33 -3.70 12.54
C ALA A 55 8.50 -3.80 11.25
N LYS A 56 7.41 -4.58 11.29
CA LYS A 56 6.52 -4.80 10.15
C LYS A 56 5.07 -4.83 10.64
N ALA A 57 4.15 -4.37 9.79
CA ALA A 57 2.71 -4.56 9.99
C ALA A 57 2.04 -4.92 8.67
N SER A 58 0.94 -5.66 8.75
CA SER A 58 0.13 -6.07 7.61
C SER A 58 -1.35 -6.01 8.00
N LYS A 59 -2.18 -5.36 7.19
CA LYS A 59 -3.63 -5.23 7.38
C LYS A 59 -4.37 -5.58 6.11
N THR A 60 -5.44 -6.35 6.21
CA THR A 60 -6.42 -6.49 5.12
C THR A 60 -7.46 -5.39 5.24
N ILE A 61 -7.61 -4.60 4.18
CA ILE A 61 -8.50 -3.45 4.12
C ILE A 61 -9.70 -3.78 3.24
N THR A 62 -10.89 -3.69 3.84
CA THR A 62 -12.19 -3.94 3.22
C THR A 62 -13.15 -2.78 3.56
N PRO A 63 -14.36 -2.72 2.98
CA PRO A 63 -15.35 -1.69 3.33
C PRO A 63 -15.71 -1.64 4.83
N GLU A 64 -15.57 -2.77 5.53
CA GLU A 64 -15.87 -2.89 6.95
C GLU A 64 -14.66 -2.53 7.84
N THR A 65 -13.47 -2.38 7.26
CA THR A 65 -12.27 -2.00 8.02
C THR A 65 -12.37 -0.52 8.42
N PRO A 66 -12.45 -0.20 9.73
CA PRO A 66 -12.59 1.19 10.18
C PRO A 66 -11.40 2.02 9.71
N GLY A 67 -11.68 3.17 9.14
CA GLY A 67 -10.69 4.16 8.71
C GLY A 67 -11.10 5.56 9.16
N LEU A 68 -10.38 6.57 8.70
CA LEU A 68 -10.67 7.96 9.00
C LEU A 68 -11.75 8.50 8.06
N SER A 69 -12.74 9.19 8.60
CA SER A 69 -13.55 10.09 7.79
C SER A 69 -12.69 11.20 7.19
N GLU A 70 -13.18 11.87 6.15
CA GLU A 70 -12.46 12.97 5.48
C GLU A 70 -11.98 14.05 6.48
N LYS A 71 -12.85 14.44 7.41
CA LYS A 71 -12.50 15.41 8.46
C LYS A 71 -11.44 14.89 9.44
N GLU A 72 -11.49 13.62 9.81
CA GLU A 72 -10.48 13.01 10.68
C GLU A 72 -9.13 12.88 9.96
N PHE A 73 -9.18 12.62 8.66
CA PHE A 73 -8.02 12.59 7.79
C PHE A 73 -7.35 13.98 7.67
N GLU A 74 -8.11 15.05 7.45
CA GLU A 74 -7.58 16.43 7.49
C GLU A 74 -6.87 16.74 8.81
N VAL A 75 -7.50 16.39 9.94
CA VAL A 75 -6.91 16.56 11.28
C VAL A 75 -5.63 15.72 11.44
N TYR A 76 -5.61 14.51 10.88
CA TYR A 76 -4.42 13.66 10.90
C TYR A 76 -3.27 14.28 10.09
N VAL A 77 -3.55 14.78 8.88
CA VAL A 77 -2.57 15.49 8.03
C VAL A 77 -1.95 16.67 8.78
N ASP A 78 -2.78 17.52 9.40
CA ASP A 78 -2.30 18.65 10.21
C ASP A 78 -1.42 18.20 11.38
N LYS A 79 -1.82 17.13 12.07
CA LYS A 79 -1.04 16.57 13.19
C LYS A 79 0.32 16.05 12.72
N MET A 80 0.38 15.36 11.59
CA MET A 80 1.64 14.82 11.05
C MET A 80 2.55 15.93 10.53
N LYS A 81 1.97 16.98 9.90
CA LYS A 81 2.71 18.18 9.53
C LYS A 81 3.34 18.88 10.73
N GLN A 82 2.61 18.97 11.85
CA GLN A 82 3.17 19.50 13.10
C GLN A 82 4.24 18.60 13.72
N LYS A 83 4.08 17.27 13.62
CA LYS A 83 5.01 16.30 14.22
C LYS A 83 6.34 16.26 13.47
N TYR A 84 6.31 16.21 12.14
CA TYR A 84 7.48 15.92 11.31
C TYR A 84 8.02 17.15 10.54
N GLY A 85 7.37 18.31 10.64
CA GLY A 85 7.80 19.52 9.95
C GLY A 85 7.88 19.30 8.43
N ASP A 86 9.07 19.48 7.87
CA ASP A 86 9.34 19.33 6.43
C ASP A 86 9.32 17.87 5.95
N ALA A 87 9.31 16.89 6.87
CA ALA A 87 9.06 15.47 6.59
C ALA A 87 7.61 15.06 6.90
N GLY A 88 6.70 16.03 7.05
CA GLY A 88 5.29 15.80 7.32
C GLY A 88 4.48 15.37 6.10
N VAL A 89 3.18 15.17 6.34
CA VAL A 89 2.21 14.90 5.27
C VAL A 89 1.96 16.19 4.51
N PHE A 90 2.27 16.24 3.21
CA PHE A 90 1.98 17.40 2.36
C PHE A 90 0.62 17.34 1.64
N GLY A 91 -0.16 16.27 1.84
CA GLY A 91 -1.40 16.07 1.12
C GLY A 91 -1.14 15.61 -0.32
N ILE A 92 -2.17 15.09 -0.96
CA ILE A 92 -2.20 14.96 -2.41
C ILE A 92 -3.40 15.74 -2.93
N GLU A 93 -3.16 16.60 -3.91
CA GLU A 93 -4.20 17.47 -4.47
C GLU A 93 -4.80 16.80 -5.72
N PRO A 94 -6.14 16.70 -5.82
CA PRO A 94 -6.78 16.35 -7.07
C PRO A 94 -6.48 17.40 -8.16
N GLU A 95 -5.92 16.96 -9.27
CA GLU A 95 -5.78 17.80 -10.46
C GLU A 95 -7.16 17.94 -11.14
N VAL A 96 -7.86 19.04 -10.87
CA VAL A 96 -9.17 19.32 -11.47
C VAL A 96 -9.00 19.93 -12.86
N GLY A 97 -9.26 19.15 -13.91
CA GLY A 97 -9.23 19.64 -15.28
C GLY A 97 -10.57 20.15 -15.79
N LEU A 98 -10.88 21.44 -15.66
CA LEU A 98 -11.68 22.17 -16.65
C LEU A 98 -11.27 23.64 -16.73
N LYS A 99 -10.83 24.07 -17.91
CA LYS A 99 -10.43 25.45 -18.24
C LYS A 99 -11.61 26.43 -18.38
N ASN A 100 -12.85 26.01 -18.08
CA ASN A 100 -14.09 26.77 -18.31
C ASN A 100 -15.28 26.33 -17.42
N SER A 101 -15.05 25.61 -16.32
CA SER A 101 -16.12 25.12 -15.44
C SER A 101 -16.69 26.23 -14.56
N LEU A 102 -18.02 26.27 -14.44
CA LEU A 102 -18.74 27.10 -13.49
C LEU A 102 -18.37 26.69 -12.05
N PRO A 103 -18.55 27.56 -11.04
CA PRO A 103 -18.13 27.32 -9.64
C PRO A 103 -18.81 26.11 -8.92
N TYR A 104 -19.52 25.25 -9.65
CA TYR A 104 -20.22 24.07 -9.13
C TYR A 104 -19.75 22.74 -9.74
N ASP A 105 -18.77 22.74 -10.66
CA ASP A 105 -18.18 21.48 -11.14
C ASP A 105 -17.31 20.90 -10.02
N LYS A 106 -17.89 19.92 -9.33
CA LYS A 106 -17.28 19.15 -8.25
C LYS A 106 -15.97 18.53 -8.72
N GLU A 107 -15.01 18.40 -7.79
CA GLU A 107 -13.79 17.63 -7.99
C GLU A 107 -14.12 16.27 -8.60
N ASN A 108 -13.41 15.86 -9.66
CA ASN A 108 -13.69 14.59 -10.35
C ASN A 108 -13.22 13.37 -9.55
N ILE A 109 -12.58 13.60 -8.41
CA ILE A 109 -11.99 12.60 -7.52
C ILE A 109 -12.59 12.86 -6.14
N GLN A 110 -13.16 11.82 -5.53
CA GLN A 110 -13.81 11.87 -4.23
C GLN A 110 -13.00 11.07 -3.21
N TYR A 111 -12.82 11.62 -2.02
CA TYR A 111 -12.29 10.86 -0.89
C TYR A 111 -13.21 9.69 -0.54
N VAL A 112 -12.64 8.49 -0.38
CA VAL A 112 -13.39 7.30 0.05
C VAL A 112 -13.13 7.03 1.52
N ASN A 113 -11.87 6.81 1.88
CA ASN A 113 -11.44 6.47 3.24
C ASN A 113 -9.92 6.55 3.34
N SER A 114 -9.37 6.47 4.55
CA SER A 114 -7.94 6.31 4.78
C SER A 114 -7.65 5.51 6.05
N TRP A 115 -6.47 4.90 6.09
CA TRP A 115 -6.05 4.04 7.19
C TRP A 115 -4.64 4.40 7.62
N THR A 116 -4.39 4.31 8.92
CA THR A 116 -3.12 4.69 9.53
C THR A 116 -2.46 3.51 10.25
N GLU A 117 -1.14 3.56 10.35
CA GLU A 117 -0.35 2.59 11.09
C GLU A 117 0.87 3.24 11.72
N HIS A 118 1.17 2.83 12.94
CA HIS A 118 2.36 3.27 13.66
C HIS A 118 3.29 2.08 13.89
N LEU A 119 4.59 2.24 13.58
CA LEU A 119 5.60 1.23 13.88
C LEU A 119 6.65 1.82 14.83
N GLU A 120 7.13 0.98 15.73
CA GLU A 120 8.31 1.26 16.54
C GLU A 120 9.30 0.10 16.40
N VAL A 121 10.54 0.44 16.09
CA VAL A 121 11.66 -0.48 16.13
C VAL A 121 12.33 -0.35 17.50
N LYS A 122 12.45 -1.45 18.23
CA LYS A 122 13.02 -1.47 19.59
C LYS A 122 14.27 -2.34 19.66
N ASN A 123 15.26 -1.92 20.44
CA ASN A 123 16.40 -2.77 20.77
C ASN A 123 16.04 -3.81 21.85
N SER A 124 17.00 -4.65 22.23
CA SER A 124 16.83 -5.72 23.23
C SER A 124 16.44 -5.23 24.63
N ASN A 125 16.70 -3.95 24.94
CA ASN A 125 16.31 -3.31 26.20
C ASN A 125 14.91 -2.68 26.14
N GLY A 126 14.19 -2.81 25.01
CA GLY A 126 12.87 -2.21 24.79
C GLY A 126 12.92 -0.72 24.46
N VAL A 127 14.11 -0.17 24.19
CA VAL A 127 14.29 1.24 23.83
C VAL A 127 13.90 1.42 22.36
N VAL A 128 13.01 2.38 22.08
CA VAL A 128 12.63 2.75 20.71
C VAL A 128 13.82 3.41 20.02
N MET A 129 14.31 2.77 18.96
CA MET A 129 15.41 3.22 18.11
C MET A 129 14.88 3.96 16.88
N ALA A 130 13.69 3.64 16.39
CA ALA A 130 13.03 4.44 15.35
C ALA A 130 11.53 4.26 15.43
N SER A 131 10.79 5.23 14.92
CA SER A 131 9.35 5.12 14.74
C SER A 131 8.92 5.61 13.38
N SER A 132 7.79 5.10 12.87
CA SER A 132 7.18 5.60 11.64
C SER A 132 5.68 5.72 11.78
N ASP A 133 5.13 6.78 11.21
CA ASP A 133 3.70 6.88 10.93
C ASP A 133 3.46 6.64 9.44
N ASN A 134 2.46 5.84 9.14
CA ASN A 134 2.12 5.39 7.79
C ASN A 134 0.64 5.65 7.53
N LEU A 135 0.32 5.96 6.29
CA LEU A 135 -1.01 6.29 5.81
C LEU A 135 -1.21 5.66 4.43
N VAL A 136 -2.41 5.13 4.19
CA VAL A 136 -2.93 4.92 2.84
C VAL A 136 -4.32 5.54 2.74
N ALA A 137 -4.50 6.45 1.79
CA ALA A 137 -5.78 7.07 1.47
C ALA A 137 -6.29 6.55 0.12
N LEU A 138 -7.59 6.29 0.05
CA LEU A 138 -8.27 5.82 -1.15
C LEU A 138 -9.19 6.92 -1.67
N TYR A 139 -9.04 7.22 -2.95
CA TYR A 139 -9.91 8.14 -3.67
C TYR A 139 -10.58 7.42 -4.83
N LYS A 140 -11.79 7.85 -5.19
CA LYS A 140 -12.58 7.30 -6.29
C LYS A 140 -12.77 8.36 -7.36
N LEU A 141 -12.61 7.98 -8.62
CA LEU A 141 -12.97 8.81 -9.74
C LEU A 141 -14.50 8.78 -9.98
N ASP A 142 -15.12 9.94 -10.16
CA ASP A 142 -16.54 10.09 -10.50
C ASP A 142 -16.86 9.74 -11.96
N LYS A 143 -15.83 9.37 -12.74
CA LYS A 143 -15.91 8.95 -14.14
C LYS A 143 -15.47 7.50 -14.27
N THR A 144 -16.07 6.83 -15.25
CA THR A 144 -15.63 5.51 -15.69
C THR A 144 -14.83 5.62 -16.97
N ASP A 145 -14.08 4.58 -17.31
CA ASP A 145 -13.56 4.44 -18.68
C ASP A 145 -14.66 4.12 -19.70
N GLU A 146 -14.26 3.96 -20.96
CA GLU A 146 -15.13 3.62 -22.10
C GLU A 146 -15.85 2.27 -21.94
N LEU A 147 -15.34 1.38 -21.09
CA LEU A 147 -15.93 0.07 -20.79
C LEU A 147 -16.79 0.09 -19.52
N GLY A 148 -16.97 1.27 -18.90
CA GLY A 148 -17.76 1.44 -17.69
C GLY A 148 -17.06 0.99 -16.41
N ARG A 149 -15.73 0.80 -16.42
CA ARG A 149 -14.96 0.41 -15.24
C ARG A 149 -14.64 1.62 -14.36
N GLU A 150 -14.62 1.40 -13.06
CA GLU A 150 -14.31 2.44 -12.08
C GLU A 150 -12.80 2.55 -11.85
N HIS A 151 -12.35 3.75 -11.50
CA HIS A 151 -10.97 4.06 -11.22
C HIS A 151 -10.81 4.57 -9.79
N TYR A 152 -9.76 4.09 -9.13
CA TYR A 152 -9.42 4.44 -7.76
C TYR A 152 -7.95 4.82 -7.69
N TYR A 153 -7.66 5.81 -6.85
CA TYR A 153 -6.30 6.25 -6.58
C TYR A 153 -5.95 5.93 -5.13
N TYR A 154 -4.84 5.23 -4.94
CA TYR A 154 -4.24 5.02 -3.64
C TYR A 154 -3.14 6.06 -3.49
N TRP A 155 -3.19 6.82 -2.41
CA TRP A 155 -2.10 7.67 -1.99
C TRP A 155 -1.48 7.08 -0.72
N GLN A 156 -0.20 6.78 -0.79
CA GLN A 156 0.61 6.23 0.28
C GLN A 156 1.52 7.34 0.81
N TRP A 157 1.52 7.53 2.13
CA TRP A 157 2.49 8.38 2.80
C TRP A 157 3.09 7.61 3.97
N SER A 158 4.39 7.78 4.16
CA SER A 158 5.07 7.36 5.38
C SER A 158 6.07 8.43 5.79
N SER A 159 6.26 8.59 7.10
CA SER A 159 7.38 9.34 7.65
C SER A 159 7.98 8.58 8.82
N ALA A 160 9.31 8.41 8.77
CA ALA A 160 10.07 7.72 9.77
C ALA A 160 11.04 8.69 10.45
N GLN A 161 11.28 8.50 11.74
CA GLN A 161 12.24 9.26 12.53
C GLN A 161 13.03 8.30 13.41
N ASN A 162 14.36 8.44 13.41
CA ASN A 162 15.23 7.72 14.32
C ASN A 162 15.14 8.29 15.75
N ARG A 163 15.73 7.60 16.72
CA ARG A 163 15.93 8.14 18.05
C ARG A 163 17.04 9.18 18.01
N GLU A 164 16.69 10.46 18.15
CA GLU A 164 17.65 11.53 18.40
C GLU A 164 18.20 11.44 19.83
N ASN A 165 19.51 11.64 19.97
CA ASN A 165 20.23 11.44 21.21
C ASN A 165 20.03 12.61 22.19
N THR A 166 19.58 12.29 23.42
CA THR A 166 19.37 13.29 24.48
C THR A 166 20.46 13.28 25.56
N GLU A 167 21.46 12.39 25.53
CA GLU A 167 22.38 12.15 26.65
C GLU A 167 23.85 11.86 26.23
N PRO A 168 24.86 12.08 27.12
CA PRO A 168 26.29 12.13 26.75
C PRO A 168 26.96 10.78 26.42
N LEU A 169 26.21 9.67 26.33
CA LEU A 169 26.70 8.31 26.04
C LEU A 169 25.87 7.68 24.90
N GLY A 170 25.84 8.36 23.76
CA GLY A 170 24.87 8.14 22.68
C GLY A 170 24.57 6.70 22.28
N ASP A 171 23.27 6.41 22.19
CA ASP A 171 22.68 5.24 21.52
C ASP A 171 22.11 5.69 20.17
N ASP A 172 22.95 6.33 19.35
CA ASP A 172 22.53 6.92 18.08
C ASP A 172 22.04 5.79 17.15
N SER A 173 20.93 6.05 16.49
CA SER A 173 20.36 5.13 15.51
C SER A 173 20.14 5.83 14.20
N ASN A 174 20.23 5.08 13.12
CA ASN A 174 19.99 5.61 11.78
C ASN A 174 18.84 4.85 11.14
N LEU A 175 18.02 5.59 10.40
CA LEU A 175 17.05 5.01 9.47
C LEU A 175 17.83 4.30 8.37
N ARG A 176 17.40 3.07 8.02
CA ARG A 176 18.02 2.28 6.96
C ARG A 176 17.08 1.97 5.80
N ASP A 177 15.83 1.67 6.12
CA ASP A 177 14.82 1.30 5.13
C ASP A 177 13.43 1.51 5.73
N PHE A 178 12.49 2.01 4.95
CA PHE A 178 11.08 1.86 5.26
C PHE A 178 10.25 1.86 3.98
N CYS A 179 9.13 1.14 4.00
CA CYS A 179 8.27 1.02 2.83
C CYS A 179 6.79 0.98 3.18
N ASN A 180 5.97 1.37 2.21
CA ASN A 180 4.52 1.37 2.27
C ASN A 180 3.98 0.68 1.00
N LYS A 181 3.22 -0.39 1.19
CA LYS A 181 2.82 -1.31 0.12
C LYS A 181 1.31 -1.47 0.06
N VAL A 182 0.75 -1.27 -1.12
CA VAL A 182 -0.63 -1.64 -1.48
C VAL A 182 -0.55 -2.87 -2.38
N ASN A 183 -1.19 -3.95 -1.95
CA ASN A 183 -1.33 -5.17 -2.72
C ASN A 183 -2.81 -5.47 -2.96
N ILE A 184 -3.26 -5.29 -4.19
CA ILE A 184 -4.67 -5.44 -4.56
C ILE A 184 -5.10 -6.91 -4.43
N GLY A 185 -4.27 -7.85 -4.87
CA GLY A 185 -4.49 -9.30 -4.72
C GLY A 185 -5.70 -9.89 -5.47
N ASN A 186 -6.73 -9.10 -5.80
CA ASN A 186 -7.91 -9.52 -6.55
C ASN A 186 -7.62 -9.52 -8.06
N SER A 187 -7.77 -10.68 -8.68
CA SER A 187 -7.46 -10.88 -10.11
C SER A 187 -8.41 -10.18 -11.08
N ASN A 188 -9.55 -9.67 -10.60
CA ASN A 188 -10.47 -8.87 -11.39
C ASN A 188 -10.11 -7.37 -11.39
N TYR A 189 -9.16 -6.97 -10.55
CA TYR A 189 -8.75 -5.58 -10.39
C TYR A 189 -7.36 -5.42 -11.00
N ASP A 190 -7.16 -4.32 -11.71
CA ASP A 190 -5.92 -4.05 -12.41
C ASP A 190 -5.22 -2.86 -11.75
N LEU A 191 -3.97 -3.04 -11.34
CA LEU A 191 -3.08 -1.90 -11.12
C LEU A 191 -2.66 -1.34 -12.48
N ILE A 192 -2.94 -0.08 -12.75
CA ILE A 192 -2.72 0.54 -14.06
C ILE A 192 -1.36 1.22 -14.13
N VAL A 193 -1.05 2.03 -13.13
CA VAL A 193 0.15 2.87 -13.06
C VAL A 193 0.48 3.16 -11.60
N TYR A 194 1.74 3.51 -11.33
CA TYR A 194 2.21 3.98 -10.03
C TYR A 194 3.29 5.03 -10.19
N SER A 195 3.49 5.84 -9.14
CA SER A 195 4.52 6.87 -9.06
C SER A 195 5.07 6.92 -7.62
N PRO A 196 6.38 7.10 -7.40
CA PRO A 196 7.45 7.07 -8.41
C PRO A 196 7.59 5.68 -9.09
N ASP A 197 7.95 5.69 -10.37
CA ASP A 197 8.14 4.49 -11.19
C ASP A 197 9.62 4.12 -11.43
N ALA A 198 10.54 4.91 -10.89
CA ALA A 198 11.97 4.72 -10.99
C ALA A 198 12.69 5.14 -9.69
N ASP A 199 13.96 4.77 -9.60
CA ASP A 199 14.86 5.22 -8.54
C ASP A 199 15.08 6.74 -8.66
N ILE A 200 14.84 7.47 -7.57
CA ILE A 200 15.13 8.90 -7.44
C ILE A 200 16.14 9.05 -6.30
N ILE A 201 17.33 9.56 -6.64
CA ILE A 201 18.45 9.75 -5.71
C ILE A 201 18.58 11.25 -5.48
N GLY A 202 18.55 11.68 -4.22
CA GLY A 202 18.56 13.09 -3.87
C GLY A 202 19.15 13.35 -2.49
N ASP A 203 19.50 14.61 -2.28
CA ASP A 203 19.99 15.19 -1.02
C ASP A 203 19.36 16.58 -0.93
N GLU A 204 18.41 16.74 0.00
CA GLU A 204 17.51 17.91 0.10
C GLU A 204 16.76 18.23 -1.22
N GLU A 205 16.28 17.20 -1.92
CA GLU A 205 15.58 17.35 -3.20
C GLU A 205 14.06 17.25 -3.05
N VAL A 206 13.31 18.13 -3.72
CA VAL A 206 11.85 18.02 -3.79
C VAL A 206 11.47 16.98 -4.83
N VAL A 207 10.78 15.93 -4.38
CA VAL A 207 10.27 14.85 -5.22
C VAL A 207 8.76 15.03 -5.42
N THR A 208 8.35 15.15 -6.68
CA THR A 208 6.94 15.20 -7.07
C THR A 208 6.42 13.81 -7.42
N VAL A 209 5.36 13.39 -6.74
CA VAL A 209 4.55 12.22 -7.09
C VAL A 209 3.34 12.72 -7.84
N ASN A 210 3.17 12.28 -9.09
CA ASN A 210 2.01 12.65 -9.90
C ASN A 210 1.48 11.42 -10.64
N LEU A 211 0.18 11.21 -10.55
CA LEU A 211 -0.57 10.33 -11.44
C LEU A 211 -1.72 11.10 -12.06
N GLY A 212 -1.92 10.97 -13.36
CA GLY A 212 -3.07 11.55 -14.01
C GLY A 212 -3.35 10.97 -15.39
N ALA A 213 -4.63 10.92 -15.74
CA ALA A 213 -5.11 10.49 -17.04
C ALA A 213 -6.36 11.29 -17.44
N VAL A 214 -6.73 11.16 -18.72
CA VAL A 214 -7.92 11.81 -19.26
C VAL A 214 -9.05 10.79 -19.38
N TYR A 215 -10.09 10.95 -18.58
CA TYR A 215 -11.28 10.09 -18.61
C TYR A 215 -12.47 10.87 -19.13
N GLN A 216 -13.04 10.41 -20.26
CA GLN A 216 -14.18 11.06 -20.91
C GLN A 216 -13.96 12.57 -21.20
N GLY A 217 -12.73 12.94 -21.57
CA GLY A 217 -12.34 14.33 -21.87
C GLY A 217 -12.04 15.21 -20.66
N VAL A 218 -11.95 14.62 -19.46
CA VAL A 218 -11.65 15.34 -18.21
C VAL A 218 -10.29 14.88 -17.70
N ASN A 219 -9.40 15.84 -17.39
CA ASN A 219 -8.15 15.49 -16.71
C ASN A 219 -8.46 15.19 -15.25
N CYS A 220 -7.98 14.03 -14.82
CA CYS A 220 -8.14 13.55 -13.47
C CYS A 220 -6.80 13.01 -13.00
N GLY A 221 -6.29 13.52 -11.91
CA GLY A 221 -5.03 13.07 -11.34
C GLY A 221 -4.88 13.45 -9.89
N ILE A 222 -3.85 12.93 -9.25
CA ILE A 222 -3.42 13.27 -7.90
C ILE A 222 -1.94 13.65 -7.98
N SER A 223 -1.57 14.78 -7.39
CA SER A 223 -0.18 15.23 -7.32
C SER A 223 0.19 15.71 -5.93
N GLY A 224 1.42 15.42 -5.49
CA GLY A 224 1.93 15.81 -4.18
C GLY A 224 3.44 15.75 -4.12
N ASP A 225 4.03 16.65 -3.34
CA ASP A 225 5.47 16.78 -3.18
C ASP A 225 5.93 16.27 -1.80
N PHE A 226 7.20 15.88 -1.70
CA PHE A 226 7.89 15.69 -0.43
C PHE A 226 9.38 15.98 -0.58
N VAL A 227 10.07 16.25 0.52
CA VAL A 227 11.53 16.43 0.53
C VAL A 227 12.22 15.10 0.75
N LEU A 228 13.07 14.72 -0.19
CA LEU A 228 14.05 13.64 -0.05
C LEU A 228 15.31 14.24 0.58
N HIS A 229 15.46 14.07 1.90
CA HIS A 229 16.59 14.62 2.64
C HIS A 229 17.89 13.90 2.30
N GLN A 230 17.84 12.58 2.16
CA GLN A 230 19.04 11.82 1.81
C GLN A 230 18.73 10.53 1.05
N ASP A 231 19.73 10.07 0.29
CA ASP A 231 19.78 8.78 -0.36
C ASP A 231 18.72 8.60 -1.45
N LYS A 232 17.76 7.69 -1.27
CA LYS A 232 16.95 7.22 -2.40
C LYS A 232 15.55 6.80 -2.02
N VAL A 233 14.58 7.26 -2.83
CA VAL A 233 13.23 6.70 -2.92
C VAL A 233 13.08 5.90 -4.22
N ARG A 234 12.31 4.81 -4.19
CA ARG A 234 12.11 3.95 -5.38
C ARG A 234 10.85 3.10 -5.28
N PRO A 235 10.36 2.56 -6.41
CA PRO A 235 9.57 1.34 -6.41
C PRO A 235 10.43 0.17 -5.92
N LYS A 236 9.98 -0.56 -4.89
CA LYS A 236 10.76 -1.66 -4.30
C LYS A 236 10.94 -2.82 -5.30
N PRO A 237 12.19 -3.23 -5.61
CA PRO A 237 12.45 -4.31 -6.56
C PRO A 237 11.76 -5.63 -6.18
N GLY A 238 11.04 -6.24 -7.12
CA GLY A 238 10.29 -7.48 -6.89
C GLY A 238 8.96 -7.31 -6.13
N GLU A 239 8.65 -6.10 -5.67
CA GLU A 239 7.45 -5.77 -4.90
C GLU A 239 6.47 -4.83 -5.63
N CYS A 240 6.67 -4.65 -6.94
CA CYS A 240 5.79 -3.90 -7.82
C CYS A 240 5.36 -4.74 -9.04
N GLN A 241 4.07 -4.70 -9.39
CA GLN A 241 3.49 -5.42 -10.52
C GLN A 241 2.26 -4.67 -11.06
N ILE A 242 2.30 -4.28 -12.33
CA ILE A 242 1.16 -3.74 -13.10
C ILE A 242 0.28 -4.89 -13.61
N GLY A 243 -1.02 -4.64 -13.75
CA GLY A 243 -2.01 -5.58 -14.28
C GLY A 243 -2.83 -6.24 -13.17
N ASN A 244 -3.44 -7.38 -13.52
CA ASN A 244 -4.34 -8.13 -12.64
C ASN A 244 -3.68 -8.47 -11.30
N ALA A 245 -4.40 -8.27 -10.20
CA ALA A 245 -3.90 -8.50 -8.84
C ALA A 245 -2.55 -7.81 -8.58
N GLY A 246 -2.40 -6.60 -9.12
CA GLY A 246 -1.16 -5.84 -9.04
C GLY A 246 -0.82 -5.40 -7.62
N LYS A 247 0.43 -4.96 -7.45
CA LYS A 247 0.96 -4.45 -6.19
C LYS A 247 1.91 -3.30 -6.45
N TYR A 248 1.98 -2.37 -5.51
CA TYR A 248 2.91 -1.26 -5.55
C TYR A 248 3.48 -0.99 -4.16
N THR A 249 4.80 -0.89 -4.09
CA THR A 249 5.53 -0.61 -2.86
C THR A 249 6.48 0.55 -3.11
N VAL A 250 6.21 1.68 -2.47
CA VAL A 250 7.17 2.78 -2.38
C VAL A 250 8.11 2.52 -1.20
N GLU A 251 9.41 2.67 -1.43
CA GLU A 251 10.45 2.40 -0.45
C GLU A 251 11.46 3.54 -0.43
N TRP A 252 11.87 3.93 0.77
CA TRP A 252 13.12 4.66 0.97
C TRP A 252 14.19 3.74 1.50
N VAL A 253 15.42 3.91 1.00
CA VAL A 253 16.61 3.17 1.46
C VAL A 253 17.75 4.15 1.63
N GLY A 254 18.43 4.10 2.78
CA GLY A 254 19.54 5.00 3.05
C GLY A 254 20.26 4.75 4.36
N ASN A 255 20.89 5.80 4.86
CA ASN A 255 21.51 5.83 6.18
C ASN A 255 21.40 7.25 6.76
N TYR A 256 20.28 7.55 7.40
CA TYR A 256 19.93 8.92 7.77
C TYR A 256 19.61 9.06 9.26
N GLU A 257 20.15 10.13 9.85
CA GLU A 257 19.87 10.59 11.21
C GLU A 257 18.94 11.81 11.10
N GLY A 258 17.68 11.63 11.48
CA GLY A 258 16.63 12.63 11.34
C GLY A 258 15.29 12.00 10.93
N SER A 259 14.42 12.84 10.35
CA SER A 259 13.11 12.43 9.83
C SER A 259 13.11 12.37 8.31
N GLN A 260 12.62 11.27 7.72
CA GLN A 260 12.49 11.11 6.27
C GLN A 260 11.06 10.70 5.92
N SER A 261 10.49 11.34 4.89
CA SER A 261 9.19 10.99 4.33
C SER A 261 9.30 10.34 2.96
N ILE A 262 8.29 9.54 2.59
CA ILE A 262 8.05 9.12 1.21
C ILE A 262 6.57 9.30 0.88
N ASN A 263 6.32 9.68 -0.37
CA ASN A 263 5.02 9.58 -1.01
C ASN A 263 5.06 8.52 -2.12
N GLY A 264 3.96 7.79 -2.24
CA GLY A 264 3.67 6.92 -3.37
C GLY A 264 2.23 7.11 -3.80
N ALA A 265 1.95 6.91 -5.08
CA ALA A 265 0.61 6.87 -5.60
C ALA A 265 0.46 5.69 -6.56
N CYS A 266 -0.70 5.07 -6.61
CA CYS A 266 -1.04 4.11 -7.66
C CYS A 266 -2.52 4.19 -8.05
N GLU A 267 -2.80 3.82 -9.30
CA GLU A 267 -4.14 3.78 -9.86
C GLU A 267 -4.61 2.34 -10.03
N GLU A 268 -5.78 2.03 -9.49
CA GLU A 268 -6.50 0.78 -9.70
C GLU A 268 -7.69 1.01 -10.62
N ARG A 269 -7.94 0.04 -11.49
CA ARG A 269 -9.18 -0.07 -12.25
C ARG A 269 -9.91 -1.35 -11.86
N ARG A 270 -11.22 -1.26 -11.60
CA ARG A 270 -12.05 -2.42 -11.25
C ARG A 270 -13.46 -2.39 -11.86
N PRO A 271 -14.18 -3.52 -11.90
CA PRO A 271 -15.55 -3.56 -12.41
C PRO A 271 -16.49 -2.65 -11.62
N TYR A 272 -17.47 -2.06 -12.29
CA TYR A 272 -18.45 -1.15 -11.69
C TYR A 272 -19.13 -1.74 -10.45
N GLY A 273 -19.19 -0.95 -9.37
CA GLY A 273 -19.84 -1.33 -8.12
C GLY A 273 -19.10 -2.39 -7.29
N SER A 274 -17.86 -2.75 -7.68
CA SER A 274 -17.05 -3.69 -6.89
C SER A 274 -16.48 -3.01 -5.64
N PRO A 275 -16.48 -3.67 -4.47
CA PRO A 275 -15.88 -3.11 -3.26
C PRO A 275 -14.35 -3.05 -3.37
N TYR A 276 -13.71 -2.15 -2.62
CA TYR A 276 -12.25 -2.20 -2.45
C TYR A 276 -11.87 -3.37 -1.54
N ASP A 277 -10.78 -4.03 -1.88
CA ASP A 277 -10.19 -5.11 -1.08
C ASP A 277 -8.69 -5.14 -1.40
N PHE A 278 -7.84 -4.92 -0.41
CA PHE A 278 -6.40 -4.93 -0.58
C PHE A 278 -5.67 -5.24 0.72
N VAL A 279 -4.44 -5.74 0.60
CA VAL A 279 -3.51 -5.88 1.73
C VAL A 279 -2.59 -4.67 1.76
N TRP A 280 -2.48 -4.07 2.94
CA TRP A 280 -1.60 -2.94 3.22
C TRP A 280 -0.47 -3.39 4.14
N ASP A 281 0.77 -3.35 3.63
CA ASP A 281 1.97 -3.75 4.38
C ASP A 281 2.88 -2.54 4.60
N ASN A 282 3.45 -2.44 5.80
CA ASN A 282 4.44 -1.43 6.14
C ASN A 282 5.66 -2.09 6.80
N SER A 283 6.84 -1.52 6.59
CA SER A 283 8.04 -1.93 7.33
C SER A 283 8.93 -0.74 7.66
N LEU A 284 9.64 -0.84 8.78
CA LEU A 284 10.64 0.11 9.24
C LEU A 284 11.88 -0.66 9.68
N THR A 285 13.05 -0.20 9.23
CA THR A 285 14.35 -0.75 9.59
C THR A 285 15.26 0.37 10.07
N ALA A 286 15.90 0.15 11.21
CA ALA A 286 16.91 1.03 11.77
C ALA A 286 18.17 0.25 12.13
N SER A 287 19.30 0.94 12.26
CA SER A 287 20.53 0.36 12.84
C SER A 287 20.94 1.10 14.09
N GLN A 288 21.50 0.38 15.06
CA GLN A 288 22.21 0.95 16.20
C GLN A 288 23.72 0.71 16.04
N PHE A 289 24.52 1.73 16.38
CA PHE A 289 25.99 1.67 16.43
C PHE A 289 26.52 1.29 17.81
#